data_AF-K0JG67-F1
#
_entry.id   AF-K0JG67-F1
#
_cell.length_a   1.000
_cell.length_b   1.000
_cell.length_c   1.000
_cell.angle_alpha   90.00
_cell.angle_beta   90.00
_cell.angle_gamma   90.00
#
_symmetry.space_group_name_H-M   'P 1'
#
loop_
_entity.id
_entity.type
_entity.pdbx_description
1 polymer ?
#
loop_
_entity_poly.entity_id
_entity_poly.type
_entity_poly.pdbx_seq_one_letter_code
_entity_poly.pdbx_strand_id
1 'polypeptide(L)'
;MLEADKKARDAINKDIAIGVAKQTAKKAGKDALKAMAVAALFDLLKSIMNGLIRFFKEKNKSFALFLDNIKKSIKNFISHISSFVKTGVSSLIGTVISEIFGPISRVFNKLASFIKQGVKSIMDAVQYLTNKENKDKPLSIKIAQVGKIVTAGLAAAGAIVGGEIIEKALLQIPVMHVQIPLIGTIANITGLFLSSLISGVIGAIVINCIDSYIANYQRNENLNNQIDTKNDILNTQNNIISIKSIKMQNKKEYCYSSIKENHKQAKEIINESITTIFDDNKIDKICNNEHLTFIDENLSELLDEKGE
;
A
#
# COMPACT_ATOMS: atom_id res chain seq x y z
N MET A 1 68.09 -62.39 28.10
CA MET A 1 67.32 -61.23 28.61
C MET A 1 67.31 -60.06 27.64
N LEU A 2 68.46 -59.59 27.13
CA LEU A 2 68.54 -58.42 26.23
C LEU A 2 67.77 -58.55 24.90
N GLU A 3 67.80 -59.70 24.22
CA GLU A 3 67.08 -59.88 22.95
C GLU A 3 65.55 -59.91 23.13
N ALA A 4 65.08 -60.47 24.25
CA ALA A 4 63.66 -60.51 24.57
C ALA A 4 63.14 -59.10 24.89
N ASP A 5 63.93 -58.29 25.61
CA ASP A 5 63.62 -56.88 25.88
C ASP A 5 63.58 -56.05 24.59
N LYS A 6 64.55 -56.25 23.69
CA LYS A 6 64.57 -55.57 22.38
C LYS A 6 63.34 -55.91 21.53
N LYS A 7 62.97 -57.19 21.42
CA LYS A 7 61.76 -57.63 20.70
C LYS A 7 60.48 -57.07 21.32
N ALA A 8 60.41 -56.99 22.65
CA ALA A 8 59.26 -56.40 23.33
C ALA A 8 59.12 -54.89 23.03
N ARG A 9 60.22 -54.14 23.07
CA ARG A 9 60.22 -52.70 22.72
C ARG A 9 59.87 -52.45 21.25
N ASP A 10 60.37 -53.27 20.33
CA ASP A 10 60.04 -53.14 18.90
C ASP A 10 58.56 -53.43 18.63
N ALA A 11 57.97 -54.41 19.31
CA ALA A 11 56.54 -54.70 19.23
C ALA A 11 55.68 -53.55 19.77
N ILE A 12 56.07 -52.95 20.91
CA ILE A 12 55.40 -51.79 21.50
C ILE A 12 55.49 -50.57 20.56
N ASN A 13 56.67 -50.29 20.01
CA ASN A 13 56.86 -49.16 19.09
C ASN A 13 56.04 -49.32 17.80
N LYS A 14 55.93 -50.55 17.29
CA LYS A 14 55.08 -50.85 16.13
C LYS A 14 53.61 -50.61 16.42
N ASP A 15 53.12 -51.04 17.59
CA ASP A 15 51.73 -50.83 17.99
C ASP A 15 51.41 -49.35 18.22
N ILE A 16 52.33 -48.59 18.83
CA ILE A 16 52.25 -47.13 18.96
C ILE A 16 52.19 -46.47 17.58
N ALA A 17 53.06 -46.86 16.64
CA ALA A 17 53.08 -46.29 15.30
C ALA A 17 51.76 -46.56 14.54
N ILE A 18 51.21 -47.77 14.64
CA ILE A 18 49.91 -48.14 14.06
C ILE A 18 48.79 -47.33 14.72
N GLY A 19 48.80 -47.21 16.05
CA GLY A 19 47.85 -46.41 16.82
C GLY A 19 47.86 -44.94 16.41
N VAL A 20 49.04 -44.33 16.30
CA VAL A 20 49.24 -42.94 15.86
C VAL A 20 48.80 -42.76 14.40
N ALA A 21 49.12 -43.69 13.50
CA ALA A 21 48.70 -43.63 12.11
C ALA A 21 47.16 -43.71 12.00
N LYS A 22 46.52 -44.60 12.75
CA LYS A 22 45.05 -44.74 12.79
C LYS A 22 44.36 -43.50 13.36
N GLN A 23 44.90 -42.92 14.44
CA GLN A 23 44.37 -41.69 15.02
C GLN A 23 44.55 -40.49 14.08
N THR A 24 45.72 -40.36 13.45
CA THR A 24 46.01 -39.29 12.48
C THR A 24 45.11 -39.39 11.26
N ALA A 25 44.93 -40.59 10.69
CA ALA A 25 44.01 -40.82 9.58
C ALA A 25 42.55 -40.51 9.96
N LYS A 26 42.11 -40.92 11.16
CA LYS A 26 40.76 -40.60 11.67
C LYS A 26 40.56 -39.10 11.86
N LYS A 27 41.58 -38.39 12.36
CA LYS A 27 41.56 -36.93 12.52
C LYS A 27 41.48 -36.24 11.16
N ALA A 28 42.36 -36.60 10.23
CA ALA A 28 42.37 -36.07 8.87
C ALA A 28 41.03 -36.30 8.16
N GLY A 29 40.45 -37.49 8.27
CA GLY A 29 39.12 -37.80 7.73
C GLY A 29 38.01 -36.97 8.36
N LYS A 30 38.03 -36.78 9.68
CA LYS A 30 37.06 -35.93 10.39
C LYS A 30 37.18 -34.47 9.98
N ASP A 31 38.40 -33.96 9.82
CA ASP A 31 38.63 -32.56 9.46
C ASP A 31 38.31 -32.30 7.98
N ALA A 32 38.57 -33.27 7.09
CA ALA A 32 38.09 -33.21 5.70
C ALA A 32 36.56 -33.19 5.63
N LEU A 33 35.88 -34.03 6.41
CA LEU A 33 34.41 -34.07 6.48
C LEU A 33 33.83 -32.73 6.95
N LYS A 34 34.46 -32.08 7.95
CA LYS A 34 34.08 -30.73 8.40
C LYS A 34 34.30 -29.68 7.31
N ALA A 35 35.45 -29.70 6.62
CA ALA A 35 35.75 -28.74 5.56
C ALA A 35 34.74 -28.85 4.41
N MET A 36 34.43 -30.08 3.98
CA MET A 36 33.41 -30.35 2.96
C MET A 36 32.02 -29.88 3.42
N ALA A 37 31.67 -30.13 4.68
CA ALA A 37 30.42 -29.66 5.27
C ALA A 37 30.28 -28.13 5.26
N VAL A 38 31.34 -27.42 5.64
CA VAL A 38 31.40 -25.95 5.58
C VAL A 38 31.23 -25.47 4.14
N ALA A 39 31.89 -26.10 3.18
CA ALA A 39 31.74 -25.76 1.76
C ALA A 39 30.29 -25.95 1.28
N ALA A 40 29.63 -27.05 1.66
CA ALA A 40 28.23 -27.28 1.30
C ALA A 40 27.28 -26.24 1.93
N LEU A 41 27.55 -25.78 3.17
CA LEU A 41 26.79 -24.69 3.79
C LEU A 41 26.96 -23.37 3.02
N PHE A 42 28.18 -23.05 2.56
CA PHE A 42 28.41 -21.89 1.71
C PHE A 42 27.65 -21.99 0.37
N ASP A 43 27.62 -23.17 -0.25
CA ASP A 43 26.86 -23.40 -1.47
C ASP A 43 25.35 -23.25 -1.26
N LEU A 44 24.83 -23.76 -0.14
CA LEU A 44 23.43 -23.58 0.24
C LEU A 44 23.10 -22.08 0.38
N LEU A 45 23.92 -21.33 1.10
CA LEU A 45 23.77 -19.89 1.27
C LEU A 45 23.77 -19.17 -0.08
N LYS A 46 24.74 -19.48 -0.95
CA LYS A 46 24.84 -18.89 -2.29
C LYS A 46 23.63 -19.23 -3.16
N SER A 47 23.17 -20.48 -3.14
CA SER A 47 21.98 -20.92 -3.87
C SER A 47 20.73 -20.16 -3.41
N ILE A 48 20.55 -20.03 -2.09
CA ILE A 48 19.43 -19.30 -1.51
C ILE A 48 19.49 -17.82 -1.86
N MET A 49 20.64 -17.18 -1.71
CA MET A 49 20.82 -15.76 -2.05
C MET A 49 20.52 -15.50 -3.53
N ASN A 50 20.99 -16.38 -4.43
CA ASN A 50 20.66 -16.29 -5.84
C ASN A 50 19.16 -16.50 -6.11
N GLY A 51 18.53 -17.44 -5.40
CA GLY A 51 17.09 -17.67 -5.47
C GLY A 51 16.28 -16.45 -5.02
N LEU A 52 16.71 -15.78 -3.94
CA LEU A 52 16.12 -14.53 -3.45
C LEU A 52 16.28 -13.39 -4.46
N ILE A 53 17.48 -13.22 -5.03
CA ILE A 53 17.73 -12.19 -6.04
C ILE A 53 16.82 -12.41 -7.26
N ARG A 54 16.68 -13.65 -7.73
CA ARG A 54 15.75 -13.98 -8.83
C ARG A 54 14.31 -13.67 -8.43
N PHE A 55 13.88 -14.15 -7.26
CA PHE A 55 12.55 -13.87 -6.73
C PHE A 55 12.23 -12.37 -6.66
N PHE A 56 13.17 -11.53 -6.22
CA PHE A 56 12.97 -10.08 -6.17
C PHE A 56 12.96 -9.42 -7.55
N LYS A 57 13.68 -9.97 -8.53
CA LYS A 57 13.66 -9.50 -9.93
C LYS A 57 12.40 -9.91 -10.69
N GLU A 58 11.70 -10.94 -10.25
CA GLU A 58 10.50 -11.43 -10.92
C GLU A 58 9.35 -10.41 -10.88
N LYS A 59 8.65 -10.23 -12.01
CA LYS A 59 7.49 -9.33 -12.11
C LYS A 59 6.30 -9.84 -11.27
N ASN A 60 6.05 -11.16 -11.32
CA ASN A 60 4.98 -11.83 -10.59
C ASN A 60 5.54 -12.56 -9.36
N LYS A 61 5.76 -11.80 -8.29
CA LYS A 61 6.25 -12.35 -7.01
C LYS A 61 5.12 -13.13 -6.35
N SER A 62 5.35 -14.41 -6.08
CA SER A 62 4.42 -15.22 -5.27
C SER A 62 5.15 -15.96 -4.18
N PHE A 63 4.50 -16.09 -3.02
CA PHE A 63 5.05 -16.88 -1.91
C PHE A 63 5.32 -18.35 -2.32
N ALA A 64 4.54 -18.86 -3.28
CA ALA A 64 4.76 -20.17 -3.89
C ALA A 64 6.11 -20.23 -4.64
N LEU A 65 6.43 -19.21 -5.44
CA LEU A 65 7.71 -19.11 -6.15
C LEU A 65 8.89 -19.03 -5.17
N PHE A 66 8.75 -18.27 -4.07
CA PHE A 66 9.76 -18.21 -3.02
C PHE A 66 10.02 -19.59 -2.40
N LEU A 67 8.97 -20.29 -1.96
CA LEU A 67 9.09 -21.62 -1.37
C LEU A 67 9.70 -22.64 -2.35
N ASP A 68 9.39 -22.56 -3.64
CA ASP A 68 9.96 -23.44 -4.65
C ASP A 68 11.48 -23.25 -4.79
N ASN A 69 11.96 -21.99 -4.78
CA ASN A 69 13.40 -21.69 -4.79
C ASN A 69 14.12 -22.21 -3.54
N ILE A 70 13.48 -22.15 -2.38
CA ILE A 70 14.02 -22.71 -1.12
C ILE A 70 14.09 -24.24 -1.20
N LYS A 71 13.02 -24.92 -1.63
CA LYS A 71 13.00 -26.37 -1.81
C LYS A 71 14.09 -26.85 -2.77
N LYS A 72 14.28 -26.16 -3.90
CA LYS A 72 15.34 -26.45 -4.86
C LYS A 72 16.73 -26.32 -4.24
N SER A 73 16.97 -25.25 -3.47
CA SER A 73 18.26 -25.02 -2.81
C SER A 73 18.56 -26.10 -1.76
N ILE A 74 17.56 -26.49 -0.97
CA ILE A 74 17.69 -27.57 0.03
C ILE A 74 17.94 -28.91 -0.66
N LYS A 75 17.24 -29.20 -1.76
CA LYS A 75 17.47 -30.43 -2.55
C LYS A 75 18.90 -30.52 -3.05
N ASN A 76 19.42 -29.42 -3.59
CA ASN A 76 20.79 -29.36 -4.09
C ASN A 76 21.80 -29.52 -2.95
N PHE A 77 21.58 -28.85 -1.82
CA PHE A 77 22.42 -28.98 -0.63
C PHE A 77 22.44 -30.43 -0.10
N ILE A 78 21.28 -31.08 0.01
CA ILE A 78 21.19 -32.47 0.46
C ILE A 78 21.91 -33.40 -0.53
N SER A 79 21.73 -33.19 -1.84
CA SER A 79 22.45 -33.97 -2.85
C SER A 79 23.97 -33.82 -2.71
N HIS A 80 24.43 -32.58 -2.48
CA HIS A 80 25.85 -32.27 -2.32
C HIS A 80 26.40 -32.89 -1.03
N ILE A 81 25.74 -32.72 0.12
CA ILE A 81 26.20 -33.27 1.40
C ILE A 81 26.16 -34.81 1.40
N SER A 82 25.13 -35.42 0.80
CA SER A 82 25.03 -36.87 0.67
C SER A 82 26.11 -37.44 -0.26
N SER A 83 26.65 -36.65 -1.19
CA SER A 83 27.78 -37.08 -2.01
C SER A 83 29.06 -37.32 -1.20
N PHE A 84 29.22 -36.66 -0.05
CA PHE A 84 30.41 -36.80 0.81
C PHE A 84 30.49 -38.19 1.48
N VAL A 85 29.34 -38.87 1.63
CA VAL A 85 29.27 -40.25 2.13
C VAL A 85 29.58 -41.26 1.02
N LYS A 86 29.34 -40.89 -0.26
CA LYS A 86 29.54 -41.78 -1.42
C LYS A 86 31.00 -42.13 -1.69
N THR A 87 31.94 -41.29 -1.27
CA THR A 87 33.38 -41.50 -1.48
C THR A 87 33.97 -42.61 -0.59
N GLY A 88 33.19 -43.20 0.34
CA GLY A 88 33.66 -44.23 1.27
C GLY A 88 32.98 -45.61 1.18
N VAL A 89 31.81 -45.75 0.53
CA VAL A 89 31.07 -47.03 0.41
C VAL A 89 30.41 -47.12 -0.96
N SER A 90 30.85 -48.05 -1.81
CA SER A 90 30.53 -48.06 -3.24
C SER A 90 29.21 -48.75 -3.66
N SER A 91 28.35 -49.24 -2.76
CA SER A 91 27.25 -50.14 -3.20
C SER A 91 25.79 -49.78 -2.84
N LEU A 92 25.47 -48.60 -2.28
CA LEU A 92 24.08 -48.28 -1.85
C LEU A 92 23.59 -46.91 -2.34
N ILE A 93 23.84 -46.57 -3.60
CA ILE A 93 23.78 -45.17 -4.07
C ILE A 93 22.36 -44.66 -4.38
N GLY A 94 21.45 -45.52 -4.84
CA GLY A 94 20.10 -45.12 -5.28
C GLY A 94 19.07 -45.04 -4.14
N THR A 95 19.00 -46.09 -3.32
CA THR A 95 17.96 -46.28 -2.29
C THR A 95 18.08 -45.26 -1.14
N VAL A 96 19.32 -44.93 -0.76
CA VAL A 96 19.61 -44.05 0.38
C VAL A 96 19.13 -42.61 0.13
N ILE A 97 19.20 -42.10 -1.11
CA ILE A 97 18.82 -40.72 -1.41
C ILE A 97 17.30 -40.53 -1.35
N SER A 98 16.53 -41.48 -1.90
CA SER A 98 15.06 -41.40 -1.88
C SER A 98 14.49 -41.60 -0.48
N GLU A 99 15.05 -42.54 0.29
CA GLU A 99 14.63 -42.81 1.68
C GLU A 99 14.93 -41.62 2.59
N ILE A 100 16.03 -40.91 2.36
CA ILE A 100 16.38 -39.70 3.10
C ILE A 100 15.52 -38.49 2.67
N PHE A 101 15.30 -38.31 1.36
CA PHE A 101 14.66 -37.08 0.86
C PHE A 101 13.14 -37.07 1.03
N GLY A 102 12.50 -38.25 1.05
CA GLY A 102 11.05 -38.39 1.23
C GLY A 102 10.53 -37.72 2.52
N PRO A 103 11.02 -38.13 3.70
CA PRO A 103 10.63 -37.53 4.98
C PRO A 103 10.90 -36.03 5.06
N ILE A 104 12.02 -35.57 4.52
CA ILE A 104 12.42 -34.16 4.53
C ILE A 104 11.45 -33.32 3.69
N SER A 105 11.17 -33.74 2.46
CA SER A 105 10.23 -33.04 1.57
C SER A 105 8.83 -32.94 2.19
N ARG A 106 8.39 -33.96 2.95
CA ARG A 106 7.12 -33.96 3.69
C ARG A 106 7.09 -32.89 4.78
N VAL A 107 8.17 -32.75 5.56
CA VAL A 107 8.28 -31.70 6.60
C VAL A 107 8.24 -30.30 5.97
N PHE A 108 8.99 -30.08 4.90
CA PHE A 108 8.96 -28.79 4.18
C PHE A 108 7.61 -28.50 3.50
N ASN A 109 6.91 -29.52 3.01
CA ASN A 109 5.55 -29.36 2.48
C ASN A 109 4.55 -29.00 3.59
N LYS A 110 4.69 -29.59 4.79
CA LYS A 110 3.89 -29.21 5.95
C LYS A 110 4.17 -27.76 6.37
N LEU A 111 5.44 -27.38 6.52
CA LEU A 111 5.84 -25.99 6.82
C LEU A 111 5.26 -25.01 5.78
N ALA A 112 5.42 -25.30 4.49
CA ALA A 112 4.85 -24.49 3.40
C ALA A 112 3.33 -24.35 3.50
N SER A 113 2.63 -25.45 3.75
CA SER A 113 1.17 -25.48 3.96
C SER A 113 0.76 -24.61 5.15
N PHE A 114 1.42 -24.78 6.30
CA PHE A 114 1.13 -24.01 7.51
C PHE A 114 1.37 -22.52 7.31
N ILE A 115 2.47 -22.14 6.66
CA ILE A 115 2.74 -20.73 6.38
C ILE A 115 1.69 -20.16 5.43
N LYS A 116 1.32 -20.90 4.39
CA LYS A 116 0.25 -20.49 3.47
C LYS A 116 -1.08 -20.30 4.21
N GLN A 117 -1.40 -21.19 5.16
CA GLN A 117 -2.59 -21.07 6.01
C GLN A 117 -2.48 -19.88 6.96
N GLY A 118 -1.33 -19.63 7.57
CA GLY A 118 -1.10 -18.49 8.47
C GLY A 118 -1.26 -17.15 7.75
N VAL A 119 -0.65 -16.99 6.57
CA VAL A 119 -0.82 -15.80 5.73
C VAL A 119 -2.27 -15.64 5.28
N LYS A 120 -2.94 -16.74 4.91
CA LYS A 120 -4.37 -16.70 4.55
C LYS A 120 -5.24 -16.27 5.74
N SER A 121 -5.04 -16.84 6.94
CA SER A 121 -5.75 -16.42 8.16
C SER A 121 -5.54 -14.95 8.48
N ILE A 122 -4.33 -14.43 8.28
CA ILE A 122 -4.04 -13.00 8.44
C ILE A 122 -4.83 -12.18 7.41
N MET A 123 -4.84 -12.60 6.15
CA MET A 123 -5.58 -11.92 5.09
C MET A 123 -7.10 -11.96 5.31
N ASP A 124 -7.62 -13.11 5.75
CA ASP A 124 -9.04 -13.31 6.09
C ASP A 124 -9.42 -12.44 7.31
N ALA A 125 -8.53 -12.29 8.30
CA ALA A 125 -8.72 -11.38 9.43
C ALA A 125 -8.70 -9.91 9.03
N VAL A 126 -7.87 -9.53 8.06
CA VAL A 126 -7.87 -8.18 7.46
C VAL A 126 -9.16 -7.94 6.66
N GLN A 127 -9.66 -8.93 5.93
CA GLN A 127 -10.96 -8.85 5.26
C GLN A 127 -12.11 -8.73 6.26
N TYR A 128 -12.05 -9.41 7.40
CA TYR A 128 -13.06 -9.28 8.46
C TYR A 128 -13.19 -7.83 8.98
N LEU A 129 -12.09 -7.06 9.02
CA LEU A 129 -12.14 -5.64 9.40
C LEU A 129 -12.79 -4.71 8.37
N THR A 130 -12.76 -5.09 7.10
CA THR A 130 -13.36 -4.33 5.99
C THR A 130 -14.82 -4.69 5.75
N ASN A 131 -15.35 -5.67 6.49
CA ASN A 131 -16.71 -6.16 6.32
C ASN A 131 -17.76 -5.14 6.80
N LYS A 132 -18.91 -5.07 6.10
CA LYS A 132 -19.98 -4.07 6.34
C LYS A 132 -20.50 -4.10 7.79
N GLU A 133 -20.57 -5.28 8.41
CA GLU A 133 -21.03 -5.49 9.79
C GLU A 133 -20.11 -4.86 10.85
N ASN A 134 -18.86 -4.56 10.50
CA ASN A 134 -17.92 -3.93 11.43
C ASN A 134 -17.80 -2.42 11.18
N LYS A 135 -18.56 -1.82 10.25
CA LYS A 135 -18.39 -0.41 9.85
C LYS A 135 -18.42 0.57 11.02
N ASP A 136 -19.27 0.32 12.01
CA ASP A 136 -19.54 1.26 13.11
C ASP A 136 -18.49 1.26 14.21
N LYS A 137 -17.53 0.32 14.16
CA LYS A 137 -16.45 0.26 15.16
C LYS A 137 -15.36 1.31 14.88
N PRO A 138 -14.82 1.96 15.94
CA PRO A 138 -13.68 2.86 15.83
C PRO A 138 -12.49 2.19 15.14
N LEU A 139 -11.79 2.95 14.30
CA LEU A 139 -10.62 2.48 13.55
C LEU A 139 -9.56 1.85 14.45
N SER A 140 -9.26 2.49 15.58
CA SER A 140 -8.27 2.03 16.55
C SER A 140 -8.58 0.62 17.06
N ILE A 141 -9.86 0.31 17.28
CA ILE A 141 -10.32 -1.02 17.73
C ILE A 141 -10.15 -2.06 16.61
N LYS A 142 -10.46 -1.70 15.36
CA LYS A 142 -10.26 -2.56 14.19
C LYS A 142 -8.78 -2.89 13.99
N ILE A 143 -7.93 -1.86 13.94
CA ILE A 143 -6.48 -2.00 13.81
C ILE A 143 -5.91 -2.84 14.96
N ALA A 144 -6.35 -2.60 16.20
CA ALA A 144 -5.92 -3.39 17.35
C ALA A 144 -6.32 -4.86 17.25
N GLN A 145 -7.51 -5.18 16.71
CA GLN A 145 -7.93 -6.57 16.49
C GLN A 145 -7.09 -7.28 15.41
N VAL A 146 -6.79 -6.63 14.29
CA VAL A 146 -5.85 -7.21 13.31
C VAL A 146 -4.46 -7.33 13.89
N GLY A 147 -4.01 -6.33 14.65
CA GLY A 147 -2.77 -6.42 15.41
C GLY A 147 -2.74 -7.69 16.24
N LYS A 148 -3.75 -7.95 17.09
CA LYS A 148 -3.82 -9.18 17.90
C LYS A 148 -3.80 -10.46 17.07
N ILE A 149 -4.55 -10.53 15.97
CA ILE A 149 -4.62 -11.74 15.14
C ILE A 149 -3.29 -11.98 14.42
N VAL A 150 -2.66 -10.91 13.93
CA VAL A 150 -1.33 -10.95 13.33
C VAL A 150 -0.29 -11.41 14.35
N THR A 151 -0.26 -10.81 15.54
CA THR A 151 0.71 -11.16 16.58
C THR A 151 0.51 -12.58 17.07
N ALA A 152 -0.75 -13.03 17.23
CA ALA A 152 -1.07 -14.41 17.58
C ALA A 152 -0.68 -15.40 16.48
N GLY A 153 -0.95 -15.05 15.21
CA GLY A 153 -0.57 -15.86 14.04
C GLY A 153 0.95 -15.95 13.86
N LEU A 154 1.68 -14.85 14.09
CA LEU A 154 3.14 -14.82 14.09
C LEU A 154 3.73 -15.60 15.27
N ALA A 155 3.16 -15.50 16.46
CA ALA A 155 3.60 -16.27 17.63
C ALA A 155 3.43 -17.78 17.41
N ALA A 156 2.27 -18.18 16.88
CA ALA A 156 2.01 -19.57 16.50
C ALA A 156 2.94 -20.04 15.36
N ALA A 157 3.18 -19.20 14.36
CA ALA A 157 4.12 -19.50 13.28
C ALA A 157 5.56 -19.59 13.81
N GLY A 158 5.98 -18.74 14.73
CA GLY A 158 7.32 -18.74 15.34
C GLY A 158 7.62 -20.03 16.11
N ALA A 159 6.62 -20.57 16.82
CA ALA A 159 6.75 -21.87 17.49
C ALA A 159 6.92 -23.05 16.51
N ILE A 160 6.37 -22.94 15.29
CA ILE A 160 6.41 -24.00 14.26
C ILE A 160 7.61 -23.86 13.32
N VAL A 161 7.98 -22.62 12.97
CA VAL A 161 9.13 -22.31 12.12
C VAL A 161 10.44 -22.43 12.91
N GLY A 162 10.38 -22.68 14.22
CA GLY A 162 11.56 -22.95 15.05
C GLY A 162 12.53 -23.93 14.38
N GLY A 163 13.81 -23.56 14.37
CA GLY A 163 14.88 -24.31 13.70
C GLY A 163 14.92 -25.80 14.08
N GLU A 164 14.40 -26.17 15.25
CA GLU A 164 14.30 -27.53 15.75
C GLU A 164 13.55 -28.52 14.84
N ILE A 165 12.43 -28.13 14.23
CA ILE A 165 11.66 -29.03 13.36
C ILE A 165 12.48 -29.36 12.10
N ILE A 166 13.15 -28.34 11.56
CA ILE A 166 14.00 -28.47 10.38
C ILE A 166 15.27 -29.26 10.74
N GLU A 167 15.88 -28.96 11.89
CA GLU A 167 17.03 -29.69 12.41
C GLU A 167 16.72 -31.17 12.58
N LYS A 168 15.63 -31.53 13.26
CA LYS A 168 15.22 -32.94 13.45
C LYS A 168 14.97 -33.66 12.13
N ALA A 169 14.44 -32.96 11.12
CA ALA A 169 14.28 -33.53 9.79
C ALA A 169 15.64 -33.76 9.10
N LEU A 170 16.58 -32.82 9.25
CA LEU A 170 17.92 -32.90 8.67
C LEU A 170 18.83 -33.92 9.38
N LEU A 171 18.64 -34.14 10.68
CA LEU A 171 19.35 -35.17 11.44
C LEU A 171 19.04 -36.59 10.94
N GLN A 172 17.99 -36.80 10.14
CA GLN A 172 17.77 -38.10 9.48
C GLN A 172 18.87 -38.44 8.46
N ILE A 173 19.66 -37.45 8.03
CA ILE A 173 20.81 -37.64 7.17
C ILE A 173 22.06 -37.89 8.03
N PRO A 174 22.77 -39.02 7.88
CA PRO A 174 23.93 -39.33 8.72
C PRO A 174 25.01 -38.23 8.75
N VAL A 175 25.34 -37.65 7.59
CA VAL A 175 26.36 -36.58 7.49
C VAL A 175 25.95 -35.28 8.19
N MET A 176 24.67 -35.04 8.45
CA MET A 176 24.19 -33.82 9.12
C MET A 176 24.47 -33.80 10.63
N HIS A 177 24.88 -34.92 11.21
CA HIS A 177 25.34 -35.03 12.60
C HIS A 177 26.75 -34.48 12.84
N VAL A 178 27.48 -34.15 11.77
CA VAL A 178 28.83 -33.60 11.91
C VAL A 178 28.78 -32.31 12.70
N GLN A 179 29.53 -32.30 13.80
CA GLN A 179 29.64 -31.14 14.67
C GLN A 179 30.77 -30.22 14.18
N ILE A 180 30.42 -28.96 14.01
CA ILE A 180 31.36 -27.87 13.82
C ILE A 180 31.56 -27.22 15.21
N PRO A 181 32.82 -27.01 15.65
CA PRO A 181 33.09 -26.38 16.94
C PRO A 181 32.34 -25.04 17.11
N LEU A 182 31.88 -24.75 18.33
CA LEU A 182 31.13 -23.54 18.75
C LEU A 182 29.71 -23.38 18.19
N ILE A 183 29.40 -23.87 17.00
CA ILE A 183 28.14 -23.56 16.30
C ILE A 183 27.18 -24.78 16.17
N GLY A 184 27.61 -25.96 16.61
CA GLY A 184 26.75 -27.15 16.71
C GLY A 184 26.82 -28.05 15.47
N THR A 185 25.75 -28.83 15.24
CA THR A 185 25.67 -29.75 14.08
C THR A 185 25.35 -28.97 12.80
N ILE A 186 25.68 -29.55 11.64
CA ILE A 186 25.25 -29.00 10.35
C ILE A 186 23.72 -28.89 10.31
N ALA A 187 23.01 -29.88 10.87
CA ALA A 187 21.55 -29.85 10.99
C ALA A 187 21.06 -28.62 11.74
N ASN A 188 21.65 -28.31 12.90
CA ASN A 188 21.26 -27.15 13.70
C ASN A 188 21.51 -25.84 12.94
N ILE A 189 22.72 -25.67 12.40
CA ILE A 189 23.11 -24.45 11.65
C ILE A 189 22.17 -24.24 10.46
N THR A 190 21.90 -25.31 9.70
CA THR A 190 21.00 -25.27 8.54
C THR A 190 19.56 -25.01 8.97
N GLY A 191 19.12 -25.63 10.07
CA GLY A 191 17.79 -25.45 10.64
C GLY A 191 17.55 -24.00 11.05
N LEU A 192 18.46 -23.42 11.83
CA LEU A 192 18.42 -22.02 12.27
C LEU A 192 18.47 -21.03 11.10
N PHE A 193 19.32 -21.29 10.11
CA PHE A 193 19.41 -20.46 8.92
C PHE A 193 18.12 -20.49 8.09
N LEU A 194 17.57 -21.68 7.82
CA LEU A 194 16.33 -21.81 7.07
C LEU A 194 15.14 -21.24 7.84
N SER A 195 15.06 -21.47 9.16
CA SER A 195 14.00 -20.91 10.00
C SER A 195 14.02 -19.39 10.03
N SER A 196 15.20 -18.79 10.21
CA SER A 196 15.35 -17.33 10.26
C SER A 196 15.00 -16.70 8.92
N LEU A 197 15.43 -17.30 7.82
CA LEU A 197 15.08 -16.83 6.47
C LEU A 197 13.58 -16.90 6.21
N ILE A 198 12.95 -18.04 6.51
CA ILE A 198 11.50 -18.22 6.33
C ILE A 198 10.74 -17.23 7.20
N SER A 199 11.13 -17.09 8.47
CA SER A 199 10.53 -16.13 9.41
C SER A 199 10.67 -14.68 8.93
N GLY A 200 11.85 -14.29 8.42
CA GLY A 200 12.07 -12.95 7.88
C GLY A 200 11.17 -12.62 6.70
N VAL A 201 10.99 -13.57 5.76
CA VAL A 201 10.08 -13.37 4.62
C VAL A 201 8.62 -13.30 5.06
N ILE A 202 8.20 -14.14 6.02
CA ILE A 202 6.85 -14.08 6.59
C ILE A 202 6.62 -12.73 7.27
N GLY A 203 7.56 -12.28 8.10
CA GLY A 203 7.49 -10.99 8.78
C GLY A 203 7.32 -9.83 7.79
N ALA A 204 8.10 -9.83 6.70
CA ALA A 204 7.99 -8.82 5.65
C ALA A 204 6.62 -8.84 4.95
N ILE A 205 6.07 -10.03 4.66
CA ILE A 205 4.73 -10.16 4.06
C ILE A 205 3.66 -9.59 4.99
N VAL A 206 3.74 -9.93 6.28
CA VAL A 206 2.80 -9.46 7.29
C VAL A 206 2.84 -7.94 7.42
N ILE A 207 4.03 -7.34 7.50
CA ILE A 207 4.21 -5.88 7.54
C ILE A 207 3.58 -5.23 6.31
N ASN A 208 3.87 -5.74 5.11
CA ASN A 208 3.30 -5.20 3.88
C ASN A 208 1.76 -5.29 3.83
N CYS A 209 1.17 -6.36 4.38
CA CYS A 209 -0.28 -6.47 4.52
C CYS A 209 -0.86 -5.42 5.47
N ILE A 210 -0.20 -5.16 6.61
CA ILE A 210 -0.60 -4.12 7.56
C ILE A 210 -0.51 -2.73 6.91
N ASP A 211 0.62 -2.40 6.29
CA ASP A 211 0.85 -1.11 5.65
C ASP A 211 -0.17 -0.85 4.54
N SER A 212 -0.45 -1.86 3.71
CA SER A 212 -1.46 -1.78 2.65
C SER A 212 -2.86 -1.52 3.21
N TYR A 213 -3.21 -2.15 4.33
CA TYR A 213 -4.50 -1.91 4.99
C TYR A 213 -4.59 -0.48 5.53
N ILE A 214 -3.56 0.00 6.23
CA ILE A 214 -3.51 1.36 6.78
C ILE A 214 -3.60 2.40 5.67
N ALA A 215 -2.84 2.23 4.57
CA ALA A 215 -2.85 3.14 3.43
C ALA A 215 -4.21 3.21 2.74
N ASN A 216 -4.86 2.06 2.50
CA ASN A 216 -6.19 2.02 1.90
C ASN A 216 -7.25 2.68 2.81
N TYR A 217 -7.14 2.46 4.12
CA TYR A 217 -8.05 3.08 5.07
C TYR A 217 -7.93 4.61 5.06
N GLN A 218 -6.70 5.15 5.18
CA GLN A 218 -6.46 6.59 5.15
C GLN A 218 -6.94 7.24 3.85
N ARG A 219 -6.74 6.56 2.72
CA ARG A 219 -7.22 7.03 1.42
C ARG A 219 -8.74 7.15 1.38
N ASN A 220 -9.46 6.15 1.91
CA ASN A 220 -10.92 6.17 1.94
C ASN A 220 -11.47 7.25 2.90
N GLU A 221 -10.86 7.44 4.07
CA GLU A 221 -11.26 8.49 5.00
C GLU A 221 -11.06 9.90 4.40
N ASN A 222 -9.92 10.12 3.74
CA ASN A 222 -9.66 11.39 3.05
C ASN A 222 -10.67 11.63 1.91
N LEU A 223 -11.02 10.59 1.14
CA LEU A 223 -12.05 10.71 0.10
C LEU A 223 -13.42 11.07 0.69
N ASN A 224 -13.83 10.46 1.80
CA ASN A 224 -15.09 10.79 2.47
C ASN A 224 -15.10 12.24 2.96
N ASN A 225 -14.03 12.69 3.64
CA ASN A 225 -13.93 14.07 4.12
C ASN A 225 -13.99 15.09 2.97
N GLN A 226 -13.40 14.76 1.81
CA GLN A 226 -13.52 15.59 0.61
C GLN A 226 -14.94 15.63 0.04
N ILE A 227 -15.67 14.51 0.08
CA ILE A 227 -17.07 14.45 -0.36
C ILE A 227 -17.94 15.31 0.54
N ASP A 228 -17.79 15.19 1.86
CA ASP A 228 -18.57 15.97 2.84
C ASP A 228 -18.31 17.47 2.66
N THR A 229 -17.04 17.86 2.55
CA THR A 229 -16.66 19.26 2.28
C THR A 229 -17.25 19.78 0.96
N LYS A 230 -17.24 18.95 -0.11
CA LYS A 230 -17.84 19.33 -1.40
C LYS A 230 -19.35 19.48 -1.31
N ASN A 231 -20.03 18.64 -0.52
CA ASN A 231 -21.46 18.74 -0.31
C ASN A 231 -21.82 20.04 0.45
N ASP A 232 -21.03 20.42 1.46
CA ASP A 232 -21.22 21.69 2.18
C ASP A 232 -21.03 22.91 1.26
N ILE A 233 -20.01 22.88 0.40
CA ILE A 233 -19.79 23.90 -0.62
C ILE A 233 -20.99 23.97 -1.58
N LEU A 234 -21.49 22.82 -2.05
CA LEU A 234 -22.62 22.76 -2.97
C LEU A 234 -23.90 23.33 -2.34
N ASN A 235 -24.17 23.01 -1.07
CA ASN A 235 -25.28 23.59 -0.32
C ASN A 235 -25.15 25.11 -0.19
N THR A 236 -23.96 25.60 0.12
CA THR A 236 -23.68 27.04 0.21
C THR A 236 -23.87 27.74 -1.13
N GLN A 237 -23.41 27.12 -2.23
CA GLN A 237 -23.61 27.64 -3.58
C GLN A 237 -25.10 27.70 -3.96
N ASN A 238 -25.88 26.68 -3.64
CA ASN A 238 -27.33 26.67 -3.87
C ASN A 238 -28.02 27.83 -3.15
N ASN A 239 -27.65 28.10 -1.88
CA ASN A 239 -28.18 29.22 -1.12
C ASN A 239 -27.81 30.58 -1.77
N ILE A 240 -26.56 30.74 -2.21
CA ILE A 240 -26.11 31.96 -2.90
C ILE A 240 -26.86 32.17 -4.22
N ILE A 241 -27.06 31.11 -5.02
CA ILE A 241 -27.82 31.16 -6.27
C ILE A 241 -29.26 31.61 -6.00
N SER A 242 -29.91 31.03 -4.98
CA SER A 242 -31.27 31.41 -4.56
C SER A 242 -31.35 32.90 -4.19
N ILE A 243 -30.45 33.38 -3.32
CA ILE A 243 -30.39 34.79 -2.91
C ILE A 243 -30.12 35.71 -4.12
N LYS A 244 -29.24 35.30 -5.04
CA LYS A 244 -28.92 36.08 -6.25
C LYS A 244 -30.14 36.18 -7.17
N SER A 245 -30.92 35.10 -7.30
CA SER A 245 -32.18 35.08 -8.05
C SER A 245 -33.20 36.07 -7.48
N ILE A 246 -33.41 36.03 -6.16
CA ILE A 246 -34.30 36.97 -5.45
C ILE A 246 -33.84 38.42 -5.66
N LYS A 247 -32.55 38.72 -5.47
CA LYS A 247 -32.00 40.07 -5.69
C LYS A 247 -32.17 40.54 -7.14
N MET A 248 -31.97 39.65 -8.11
CA MET A 248 -32.18 39.96 -9.53
C MET A 248 -33.63 40.33 -9.80
N GLN A 249 -34.57 39.56 -9.25
CA GLN A 249 -36.00 39.81 -9.42
C GLN A 249 -36.44 41.13 -8.79
N ASN A 250 -36.02 41.40 -7.55
CA ASN A 250 -36.28 42.69 -6.89
C ASN A 250 -35.70 43.87 -7.70
N LYS A 251 -34.50 43.72 -8.26
CA LYS A 251 -33.88 44.79 -9.06
C LYS A 251 -34.61 45.00 -10.39
N LYS A 252 -35.14 43.93 -11.00
CA LYS A 252 -35.99 43.99 -12.19
C LYS A 252 -37.30 44.73 -11.89
N GLU A 253 -37.96 44.41 -10.78
CA GLU A 253 -39.20 45.07 -10.35
C GLU A 253 -38.99 46.55 -10.04
N TYR A 254 -37.90 46.89 -9.34
CA TYR A 254 -37.53 48.28 -9.08
C TYR A 254 -37.28 49.06 -10.39
N CYS A 255 -36.50 48.49 -11.32
CA CYS A 255 -36.20 49.12 -12.60
C CYS A 255 -37.48 49.33 -13.43
N TYR A 256 -38.37 48.32 -13.47
CA TYR A 256 -39.66 48.43 -14.13
C TYR A 256 -40.54 49.55 -13.51
N SER A 257 -40.59 49.62 -12.19
CA SER A 257 -41.36 50.64 -11.47
C SER A 257 -40.80 52.04 -11.73
N SER A 258 -39.48 52.20 -11.71
CA SER A 258 -38.82 53.47 -12.02
C SER A 258 -39.04 53.91 -13.47
N ILE A 259 -38.95 52.99 -14.44
CA ILE A 259 -39.27 53.30 -15.85
C ILE A 259 -40.74 53.74 -15.99
N LYS A 260 -41.67 53.01 -15.35
CA LYS A 260 -43.09 53.34 -15.38
C LYS A 260 -43.37 54.73 -14.80
N GLU A 261 -42.75 55.05 -13.66
CA GLU A 261 -42.92 56.35 -13.01
C GLU A 261 -42.35 57.49 -13.88
N ASN A 262 -41.16 57.30 -14.44
CA ASN A 262 -40.56 58.27 -15.36
C ASN A 262 -41.45 58.52 -16.59
N HIS A 263 -42.06 57.47 -17.17
CA HIS A 263 -43.01 57.63 -18.27
C HIS A 263 -44.28 58.37 -17.86
N LYS A 264 -44.78 58.14 -16.64
CA LYS A 264 -45.93 58.85 -16.10
C LYS A 264 -45.61 60.34 -15.92
N GLN A 265 -44.48 60.66 -15.30
CA GLN A 265 -44.02 62.04 -15.13
C GLN A 265 -43.81 62.75 -16.47
N ALA A 266 -43.18 62.08 -17.45
CA ALA A 266 -43.02 62.62 -18.79
C ALA A 266 -44.38 62.92 -19.45
N LYS A 267 -45.37 62.03 -19.29
CA LYS A 267 -46.74 62.25 -19.79
C LYS A 267 -47.40 63.45 -19.11
N GLU A 268 -47.24 63.60 -17.80
CA GLU A 268 -47.77 64.75 -17.05
C GLU A 268 -47.17 66.07 -17.54
N ILE A 269 -45.83 66.15 -17.69
CA ILE A 269 -45.13 67.34 -18.20
C ILE A 269 -45.54 67.66 -19.64
N ILE A 270 -45.65 66.65 -20.51
CA ILE A 270 -46.10 66.84 -21.90
C ILE A 270 -47.53 67.38 -21.93
N ASN A 271 -48.43 66.78 -21.14
CA ASN A 271 -49.81 67.24 -21.06
C ASN A 271 -49.90 68.68 -20.55
N GLU A 272 -49.16 69.01 -19.49
CA GLU A 272 -49.11 70.38 -18.92
C GLU A 272 -48.57 71.39 -19.93
N SER A 273 -47.53 71.01 -20.69
CA SER A 273 -46.96 71.83 -21.76
C SER A 273 -47.96 72.05 -22.90
N ILE A 274 -48.66 70.99 -23.33
CA ILE A 274 -49.72 71.08 -24.35
C ILE A 274 -50.85 71.97 -23.86
N THR A 275 -51.36 71.77 -22.64
CA THR A 275 -52.42 72.63 -22.09
C THR A 275 -51.98 74.08 -21.99
N THR A 276 -50.71 74.35 -21.65
CA THR A 276 -50.18 75.73 -21.60
C THR A 276 -50.07 76.36 -23.00
N ILE A 277 -49.68 75.58 -24.01
CA ILE A 277 -49.56 76.06 -25.41
C ILE A 277 -50.94 76.33 -26.00
N PHE A 278 -51.94 75.51 -25.68
CA PHE A 278 -53.30 75.57 -26.23
C PHE A 278 -54.33 76.17 -25.24
N ASP A 279 -53.89 76.91 -24.22
CA ASP A 279 -54.80 77.63 -23.32
C ASP A 279 -55.34 78.87 -24.02
N ASP A 280 -56.52 78.72 -24.63
CA ASP A 280 -57.23 79.75 -25.42
C ASP A 280 -57.42 81.09 -24.65
N ASN A 281 -57.39 81.07 -23.32
CA ASN A 281 -57.54 82.28 -22.48
C ASN A 281 -56.37 83.28 -22.59
N LYS A 282 -55.19 82.86 -23.08
CA LYS A 282 -54.06 83.76 -23.34
C LYS A 282 -54.07 84.31 -24.76
N ILE A 283 -54.60 83.56 -25.72
CA ILE A 283 -54.68 83.99 -27.13
C ILE A 283 -55.74 85.10 -27.29
N ASP A 284 -56.87 84.99 -26.60
CA ASP A 284 -57.95 86.00 -26.66
C ASP A 284 -57.60 87.35 -26.02
N LYS A 285 -56.64 87.41 -25.09
CA LYS A 285 -56.18 88.68 -24.48
C LYS A 285 -55.21 89.47 -25.36
N ILE A 286 -54.51 88.81 -26.28
CA ILE A 286 -53.57 89.48 -27.18
C ILE A 286 -54.31 90.06 -28.40
N CYS A 287 -55.40 89.43 -28.85
CA CYS A 287 -56.15 89.90 -30.02
C CYS A 287 -57.13 91.06 -29.77
N ASN A 288 -57.46 91.40 -28.52
CA ASN A 288 -58.59 92.30 -28.23
C ASN A 288 -58.26 93.67 -27.61
N ASN A 289 -56.99 94.10 -27.48
CA ASN A 289 -56.72 95.36 -26.74
C ASN A 289 -55.66 96.34 -27.26
N GLU A 290 -55.09 96.18 -28.46
CA GLU A 290 -54.12 97.19 -28.96
C GLU A 290 -54.28 97.60 -30.43
N HIS A 291 -55.28 97.09 -31.16
CA HIS A 291 -55.37 97.34 -32.62
C HIS A 291 -56.65 98.05 -33.12
N LEU A 292 -57.62 98.33 -32.24
CA LEU A 292 -58.88 98.99 -32.61
C LEU A 292 -58.91 100.49 -32.31
N THR A 293 -58.02 101.01 -31.46
CA THR A 293 -57.92 102.45 -31.16
C THR A 293 -57.12 103.21 -32.23
N PHE A 294 -56.17 102.56 -32.91
CA PHE A 294 -55.32 103.19 -33.94
C PHE A 294 -56.02 103.40 -35.29
N ILE A 295 -57.11 102.68 -35.56
CA ILE A 295 -57.88 102.79 -36.82
C ILE A 295 -58.91 103.93 -36.72
N ASP A 296 -59.45 104.20 -35.52
CA ASP A 296 -60.51 105.20 -35.33
C ASP A 296 -59.96 106.64 -35.29
N GLU A 297 -58.76 106.86 -34.72
CA GLU A 297 -58.06 108.16 -34.73
C GLU A 297 -57.56 108.55 -36.14
N ASN A 298 -57.10 107.59 -36.96
CA ASN A 298 -56.64 107.89 -38.33
C ASN A 298 -57.80 108.11 -39.34
N LEU A 299 -59.00 107.60 -39.05
CA LEU A 299 -60.16 107.78 -39.93
C LEU A 299 -60.84 109.14 -39.74
N SER A 300 -60.77 109.68 -38.52
CA SER A 300 -61.28 111.02 -38.19
C SER A 300 -60.36 112.14 -38.74
N GLU A 301 -59.05 111.94 -38.73
CA GLU A 301 -58.07 112.88 -39.31
C GLU A 301 -58.12 112.93 -40.86
N LEU A 302 -58.55 111.84 -41.52
CA LEU A 302 -58.71 111.77 -42.98
C LEU A 302 -60.04 112.34 -43.51
N LEU A 303 -61.02 112.58 -42.64
CA LEU A 303 -62.32 113.15 -43.01
C LEU A 303 -62.39 114.67 -42.87
N ASP A 304 -61.45 115.30 -42.15
CA ASP A 304 -61.34 116.76 -42.02
C ASP A 304 -60.50 117.44 -43.13
N GLU A 305 -59.75 116.67 -43.94
CA GLU A 305 -58.84 117.23 -44.97
C GLU A 305 -59.38 117.19 -46.43
N LYS A 306 -60.66 116.88 -46.67
CA LYS A 306 -61.25 116.92 -48.04
C LYS A 306 -62.64 117.54 -48.13
N GLY A 307 -62.63 118.88 -48.13
CA GLY A 307 -63.50 119.75 -48.96
C GLY A 307 -64.61 120.47 -48.21
N GLU A 308 -64.83 121.79 -48.31
CA GLU A 308 -64.50 122.79 -49.35
C GLU A 308 -64.57 122.32 -50.81
#